data_AF-A0A1M3PMQ1-F1
#
_entry.id   AF-A0A1M3PMQ1-F1
#
_cell.length_a   1.000
_cell.length_b   1.000
_cell.length_c   1.000
_cell.angle_alpha   90.00
_cell.angle_beta   90.00
_cell.angle_gamma   90.00
#
_symmetry.space_group_name_H-M   'P 1'
#
loop_
_entity.id
_entity.type
_entity.pdbx_description
1 polymer ?
#
loop_
_entity_poly.entity_id
_entity_poly.type
_entity_poly.pdbx_seq_one_letter_code
_entity_poly.pdbx_strand_id
1 'polypeptide(L)'
;MEAPPPPPILINQSKGEDLWHLRSGLNVAVLLCQGADNAAMVAAYNRTLNVHKGLLASAAQTEVDLYRATGGKKWQDAYDDHMTKVYNAYSGTLTRDAFCPRAKTILDETSAATPERFSEQATVMLWELNKAAGLPDPDGKLRAAAAAVANPVTASAASTGRP
;
A
#
# COMPACT_ATOMS: atom_id res chain seq x y z
N MET A 1 12.00 -32.34 -1.66
CA MET A 1 11.03 -31.68 -2.56
C MET A 1 10.83 -30.29 -1.99
N GLU A 2 11.45 -29.29 -2.62
CA GLU A 2 11.31 -27.89 -2.20
C GLU A 2 9.88 -27.44 -2.55
N ALA A 3 9.20 -26.77 -1.61
CA ALA A 3 7.88 -26.22 -1.89
C ALA A 3 7.99 -25.15 -3.00
N PRO A 4 7.02 -25.07 -3.93
CA PRO A 4 7.02 -23.99 -4.91
C PRO A 4 7.04 -22.64 -4.19
N PRO A 5 7.83 -21.66 -4.68
CA PRO A 5 7.87 -20.34 -4.07
C PRO A 5 6.44 -19.78 -4.02
N PRO A 6 6.06 -19.11 -2.91
CA PRO A 6 4.74 -18.51 -2.82
C PRO A 6 4.56 -17.56 -4.02
N PRO A 7 3.35 -17.52 -4.63
CA PRO A 7 3.09 -16.60 -5.72
C PRO A 7 3.46 -15.18 -5.29
N PRO A 8 4.03 -14.36 -6.20
CA PRO A 8 4.39 -12.99 -5.88
C PRO A 8 3.14 -12.27 -5.40
N ILE A 9 3.31 -11.44 -4.36
CA ILE A 9 2.26 -10.54 -3.89
C ILE A 9 1.90 -9.65 -5.08
N LEU A 10 0.69 -9.78 -5.59
CA LEU A 10 0.17 -8.85 -6.60
C LEU A 10 -0.05 -7.52 -5.88
N ILE A 11 0.48 -6.43 -6.44
CA ILE A 11 0.34 -5.07 -5.92
C ILE A 11 -0.11 -4.21 -7.10
N ASN A 12 -1.04 -3.28 -6.87
CA ASN A 12 -1.59 -2.34 -7.87
C ASN A 12 -2.53 -2.98 -8.91
N GLN A 13 -3.39 -3.90 -8.48
CA GLN A 13 -4.58 -4.32 -9.23
C GLN A 13 -5.71 -3.29 -9.13
N SER A 14 -5.83 -2.60 -7.98
CA SER A 14 -6.80 -1.52 -7.78
C SER A 14 -6.28 -0.45 -6.83
N LYS A 15 -6.88 0.75 -6.86
CA LYS A 15 -6.62 1.79 -5.87
C LYS A 15 -6.98 1.35 -4.43
N GLY A 16 -7.95 0.44 -4.29
CA GLY A 16 -8.34 -0.12 -3.00
C GLY A 16 -7.24 -1.00 -2.42
N GLU A 17 -6.67 -1.88 -3.26
CA GLU A 17 -5.51 -2.72 -2.89
C GLU A 17 -4.33 -1.86 -2.44
N ASP A 18 -4.00 -0.84 -3.22
CA ASP A 18 -2.87 0.03 -2.90
C ASP A 18 -3.03 0.71 -1.55
N LEU A 19 -4.23 1.22 -1.28
CA LEU A 19 -4.55 1.91 -0.04
C LEU A 19 -4.55 0.94 1.16
N TRP A 20 -4.99 -0.31 0.95
CA TRP A 20 -5.01 -1.35 1.98
C TRP A 20 -3.60 -1.87 2.33
N HIS A 21 -2.75 -2.06 1.31
CA HIS A 21 -1.35 -2.41 1.50
C HIS A 21 -0.56 -1.26 2.16
N LEU A 22 -0.81 -0.02 1.74
CA LEU A 22 -0.21 1.16 2.36
C LEU A 22 -0.57 1.26 3.84
N ARG A 23 -1.85 1.08 4.20
CA ARG A 23 -2.27 1.05 5.62
C ARG A 23 -1.53 -0.03 6.41
N SER A 24 -1.29 -1.19 5.81
CA SER A 24 -0.59 -2.31 6.46
C SER A 24 0.89 -1.98 6.68
N GLY A 25 1.56 -1.40 5.69
CA GLY A 25 2.95 -0.94 5.83
C GLY A 25 3.11 0.16 6.89
N LEU A 26 2.19 1.13 6.94
CA LEU A 26 2.19 2.19 7.96
C LEU A 26 1.92 1.64 9.36
N ASN A 27 1.08 0.61 9.49
CA ASN A 27 0.88 -0.09 10.76
C ASN A 27 2.18 -0.76 11.24
N VAL A 28 2.87 -1.46 10.35
CA VAL A 28 4.17 -2.07 10.69
C VAL A 28 5.18 -0.99 11.05
N ALA A 29 5.22 0.13 10.33
CA ALA A 29 6.15 1.22 10.62
C ALA A 29 6.00 1.77 12.05
N VAL A 30 4.77 1.98 12.54
CA VAL A 30 4.59 2.48 13.92
C VAL A 30 5.03 1.49 15.00
N LEU A 31 5.04 0.18 14.69
CA LEU A 31 5.54 -0.87 15.59
C LEU A 31 7.06 -1.04 15.48
N LEU A 32 7.59 -0.90 14.26
CA LEU A 32 8.99 -1.21 13.93
C LEU A 32 9.94 -0.03 14.21
N CYS A 33 9.49 1.18 13.92
CA CYS A 33 10.31 2.40 13.95
C CYS A 33 10.31 2.99 15.36
N GLN A 34 11.33 2.62 16.12
CA GLN A 34 11.56 3.08 17.49
C GLN A 34 12.36 4.39 17.51
N GLY A 35 12.31 5.12 18.62
CA GLY A 35 13.07 6.36 18.83
C GLY A 35 12.19 7.57 19.16
N ALA A 36 12.79 8.76 19.09
CA ALA A 36 12.14 10.01 19.54
C ALA A 36 10.84 10.34 18.79
N ASP A 37 10.75 9.95 17.51
CA ASP A 37 9.57 10.22 16.67
C ASP A 37 8.44 9.20 16.83
N ASN A 38 8.64 8.10 17.56
CA ASN A 38 7.67 6.99 17.61
C ASN A 38 6.29 7.46 18.11
N ALA A 39 6.25 8.28 19.17
CA ALA A 39 4.99 8.80 19.71
C ALA A 39 4.23 9.67 18.69
N ALA A 40 4.95 10.48 17.91
CA ALA A 40 4.37 11.30 16.85
C ALA A 40 3.83 10.43 15.71
N MET A 41 4.57 9.39 15.31
CA MET A 41 4.14 8.43 14.29
C MET A 41 2.87 7.67 14.72
N VAL A 42 2.79 7.21 15.98
CA VAL A 42 1.59 6.55 16.53
C VAL A 42 0.39 7.50 16.52
N ALA A 43 0.58 8.75 16.93
CA ALA A 43 -0.48 9.76 16.92
C ALA A 43 -0.97 10.06 15.49
N ALA A 44 -0.05 10.23 14.53
CA ALA A 44 -0.38 10.45 13.13
C ALA A 44 -1.12 9.25 12.53
N TYR A 45 -0.68 8.03 12.79
CA TYR A 45 -1.36 6.81 12.32
C TYR A 45 -2.78 6.69 12.86
N ASN A 46 -2.98 6.91 14.16
CA ASN A 46 -4.32 6.90 14.76
C ASN A 46 -5.22 7.99 14.17
N ARG A 47 -4.67 9.17 13.86
CA ARG A 47 -5.40 10.22 13.15
C ARG A 47 -5.80 9.78 11.74
N THR A 48 -4.87 9.19 10.99
CA THR A 48 -5.14 8.62 9.66
C THR A 48 -6.27 7.59 9.72
N LEU A 49 -6.26 6.66 10.69
CA LEU A 49 -7.35 5.69 10.87
C LEU A 49 -8.70 6.35 11.15
N ASN A 50 -8.72 7.36 12.02
CA ASN A 50 -9.96 8.03 12.43
C ASN A 50 -10.57 8.88 11.31
N VAL A 51 -9.75 9.69 10.63
CA VAL A 51 -10.19 10.58 9.54
C VAL A 51 -10.62 9.77 8.32
N HIS A 52 -9.88 8.72 7.98
CA HIS A 52 -10.06 7.97 6.73
C HIS A 52 -10.81 6.65 6.89
N LYS A 53 -11.51 6.44 8.02
CA LYS A 53 -12.18 5.17 8.35
C LYS A 53 -13.06 4.62 7.22
N GLY A 54 -13.83 5.48 6.55
CA GLY A 54 -14.75 5.08 5.48
C GLY A 54 -14.01 4.67 4.21
N LEU A 55 -12.97 5.43 3.85
CA LEU A 55 -12.09 5.12 2.72
C LEU A 55 -11.36 3.79 2.94
N LEU A 56 -10.79 3.59 4.13
CA LEU A 56 -10.08 2.37 4.49
C LEU A 56 -11.00 1.14 4.54
N ALA A 57 -12.23 1.31 5.04
CA ALA A 57 -13.23 0.25 5.02
C ALA A 57 -13.62 -0.15 3.59
N SER A 58 -13.80 0.84 2.70
CA SER A 58 -14.09 0.58 1.27
C SER A 58 -12.93 -0.14 0.58
N ALA A 59 -11.68 0.25 0.87
CA ALA A 59 -10.50 -0.40 0.34
C ALA A 59 -10.40 -1.87 0.79
N ALA A 60 -10.59 -2.13 2.09
CA ALA A 60 -10.63 -3.50 2.62
C ALA A 60 -11.75 -4.34 1.98
N GLN A 61 -12.93 -3.75 1.76
CA GLN A 61 -14.03 -4.46 1.11
C GLN A 61 -13.73 -4.79 -0.35
N THR A 62 -13.09 -3.88 -1.09
CA THR A 62 -12.68 -4.11 -2.49
C THR A 62 -11.73 -5.30 -2.59
N GLU A 63 -10.77 -5.40 -1.67
CA GLU A 63 -9.88 -6.56 -1.57
C GLU A 63 -10.65 -7.85 -1.30
N VAL A 64 -11.49 -7.85 -0.28
CA VAL A 64 -12.31 -9.03 0.05
C VAL A 64 -13.18 -9.47 -1.14
N ASP A 65 -13.77 -8.53 -1.87
CA ASP A 65 -14.62 -8.82 -3.03
C ASP A 65 -13.80 -9.38 -4.21
N LEU A 66 -12.60 -8.87 -4.44
CA LEU A 66 -11.67 -9.43 -5.43
C LEU A 66 -11.35 -10.90 -5.12
N TYR A 67 -11.00 -11.21 -3.87
CA TYR A 67 -10.69 -12.58 -3.46
C TYR A 67 -11.93 -13.47 -3.52
N ARG A 68 -13.12 -12.99 -3.12
CA ARG A 68 -14.39 -13.73 -3.29
C ARG A 68 -14.67 -14.07 -4.74
N ALA A 69 -14.43 -13.14 -5.66
CA ALA A 69 -14.68 -13.33 -7.08
C ALA A 69 -13.70 -14.33 -7.74
N THR A 70 -12.45 -14.39 -7.26
CA THR A 70 -11.37 -15.13 -7.92
C THR A 70 -10.93 -16.40 -7.19
N GLY A 71 -11.12 -16.48 -5.88
CA GLY A 71 -10.55 -17.50 -5.00
C GLY A 71 -11.43 -18.73 -4.75
N GLY A 72 -12.63 -18.78 -5.32
CA GLY A 72 -13.56 -19.91 -5.16
C GLY A 72 -13.85 -20.25 -3.69
N LYS A 73 -13.99 -21.53 -3.35
CA LYS A 73 -14.36 -21.96 -1.97
C LYS A 73 -13.31 -21.63 -0.90
N LYS A 74 -12.07 -21.32 -1.28
CA LYS A 74 -10.95 -21.02 -0.37
C LYS A 74 -10.52 -19.56 -0.42
N TRP A 75 -11.42 -18.68 -0.86
CA TRP A 75 -11.10 -17.26 -1.02
C TRP A 75 -10.63 -16.61 0.29
N GLN A 76 -11.16 -17.05 1.45
CA GLN A 76 -10.79 -16.53 2.77
C GLN A 76 -9.34 -16.87 3.09
N ASP A 77 -8.98 -18.15 3.03
CA ASP A 77 -7.59 -18.60 3.25
C ASP A 77 -6.62 -17.86 2.32
N ALA A 78 -6.99 -17.69 1.04
CA ALA A 78 -6.16 -16.99 0.07
C ALA A 78 -5.97 -15.50 0.40
N TYR A 79 -7.02 -14.83 0.88
CA TYR A 79 -6.95 -13.43 1.33
C TYR A 79 -6.10 -13.29 2.59
N ASP A 80 -6.32 -14.15 3.58
CA ASP A 80 -5.60 -14.12 4.86
C ASP A 80 -4.09 -14.43 4.65
N ASP A 81 -3.76 -15.40 3.80
CA ASP A 81 -2.40 -15.70 3.39
C ASP A 81 -1.73 -14.52 2.68
N HIS A 82 -2.46 -13.85 1.79
CA HIS A 82 -1.97 -12.67 1.08
C HIS A 82 -1.66 -11.52 2.03
N MET A 83 -2.61 -11.16 2.89
CA MET A 83 -2.39 -10.10 3.87
C MET A 83 -1.25 -10.45 4.81
N THR A 84 -1.14 -11.71 5.26
CA THR A 84 -0.02 -12.19 6.07
C THR A 84 1.32 -11.97 5.38
N LYS A 85 1.43 -12.28 4.07
CA LYS A 85 2.64 -12.01 3.30
C LYS A 85 2.96 -10.52 3.21
N VAL A 86 1.95 -9.66 3.01
CA VAL A 86 2.12 -8.20 2.99
C VAL A 86 2.69 -7.71 4.33
N TYR A 87 2.11 -8.12 5.46
CA TYR A 87 2.65 -7.76 6.78
C TYR A 87 4.07 -8.25 6.98
N ASN A 88 4.34 -9.52 6.66
CA ASN A 88 5.66 -10.13 6.83
C ASN A 88 6.73 -9.46 5.98
N ALA A 89 6.38 -9.03 4.76
CA ALA A 89 7.29 -8.32 3.87
C ALA A 89 7.77 -7.00 4.51
N TYR A 90 6.86 -6.23 5.11
CA TYR A 90 7.24 -5.00 5.82
C TYR A 90 7.96 -5.29 7.14
N SER A 91 7.48 -6.24 7.95
CA SER A 91 8.08 -6.50 9.27
C SER A 91 9.50 -7.07 9.16
N GLY A 92 9.80 -7.76 8.06
CA GLY A 92 11.11 -8.29 7.73
C GLY A 92 12.04 -7.30 7.04
N THR A 93 11.67 -6.02 6.87
CA THR A 93 12.51 -5.06 6.13
C THR A 93 13.90 -4.90 6.77
N LEU A 94 14.93 -5.12 5.95
CA LEU A 94 16.32 -4.94 6.34
C LEU A 94 16.82 -3.51 6.09
N THR A 95 16.01 -2.65 5.45
CA THR A 95 16.34 -1.26 5.09
C THR A 95 15.65 -0.26 6.01
N ARG A 96 15.66 -0.52 7.32
CA ARG A 96 15.00 0.31 8.34
C ARG A 96 15.39 1.79 8.27
N ASP A 97 16.65 2.09 7.99
CA ASP A 97 17.17 3.47 7.90
C ASP A 97 16.51 4.28 6.78
N ALA A 98 16.06 3.61 5.70
CA ALA A 98 15.29 4.26 4.63
C ALA A 98 13.77 4.18 4.90
N PHE A 99 13.30 3.04 5.39
CA PHE A 99 11.89 2.78 5.63
C PHE A 99 11.28 3.72 6.68
N CYS A 100 11.93 3.88 7.84
CA CYS A 100 11.36 4.61 8.96
C CYS A 100 11.17 6.11 8.68
N PRO A 101 12.16 6.86 8.15
CA PRO A 101 11.96 8.26 7.78
C PRO A 101 10.87 8.42 6.71
N ARG A 102 10.83 7.53 5.70
CA ARG A 102 9.80 7.60 4.66
C ARG A 102 8.41 7.34 5.20
N ALA A 103 8.25 6.33 6.05
CA ALA A 103 6.97 6.03 6.69
C ALA A 103 6.50 7.21 7.55
N LYS A 104 7.42 7.87 8.28
CA LYS A 104 7.09 9.09 9.02
C LYS A 104 6.55 10.19 8.11
N THR A 105 7.22 10.48 6.99
CA THR A 105 6.75 11.49 6.02
C THR A 105 5.34 11.16 5.51
N ILE A 106 5.08 9.90 5.15
CA ILE A 106 3.76 9.48 4.66
C ILE A 106 2.71 9.57 5.78
N LEU A 107 3.05 9.24 7.03
CA LEU A 107 2.14 9.43 8.17
C LEU A 107 1.77 10.91 8.37
N ASP A 108 2.76 11.80 8.32
CA ASP A 108 2.52 13.23 8.45
C ASP A 108 1.58 13.73 7.33
N GLU A 109 1.85 13.35 6.08
CA GLU A 109 1.02 13.69 4.91
C GLU A 109 -0.41 13.14 5.01
N THR A 110 -0.56 11.85 5.30
CA THR A 110 -1.89 11.19 5.36
C THR A 110 -2.73 11.67 6.54
N SER A 111 -2.08 12.02 7.67
CA SER A 111 -2.78 12.53 8.85
C SER A 111 -3.33 13.95 8.65
N ALA A 112 -2.76 14.71 7.72
CA ALA A 112 -3.17 16.07 7.35
C ALA A 112 -4.09 16.12 6.11
N ALA A 113 -4.10 15.08 5.28
CA ALA A 113 -4.86 15.03 4.03
C ALA A 113 -6.38 14.88 4.25
N THR A 114 -7.16 15.30 3.25
CA THR A 114 -8.57 14.87 3.10
C THR A 114 -8.63 13.43 2.57
N PRO A 115 -9.76 12.71 2.73
CA PRO A 115 -9.93 11.37 2.17
C PRO A 115 -9.70 11.30 0.65
N GLU A 116 -10.17 12.31 -0.09
CA GLU A 116 -9.99 12.40 -1.54
C GLU A 116 -8.51 12.49 -1.89
N ARG A 117 -7.79 13.41 -1.24
CA ARG A 117 -6.36 13.60 -1.48
C ARG A 117 -5.55 12.35 -1.11
N PHE A 118 -5.90 11.69 -0.01
CA PHE A 118 -5.24 10.45 0.39
C PHE A 118 -5.48 9.35 -0.65
N SER A 119 -6.73 9.19 -1.11
CA SER A 119 -7.07 8.22 -2.17
C SER A 119 -6.36 8.49 -3.49
N GLU A 120 -6.19 9.75 -3.88
CA GLU A 120 -5.45 10.14 -5.08
C GLU A 120 -3.96 9.78 -5.02
N GLN A 121 -3.33 9.91 -3.84
CA GLN A 121 -1.89 9.72 -3.66
C GLN A 121 -1.49 8.31 -3.24
N ALA A 122 -2.45 7.44 -2.92
CA ALA A 122 -2.20 6.11 -2.34
C ALA A 122 -1.18 5.27 -3.12
N THR A 123 -1.32 5.20 -4.46
CA THR A 123 -0.40 4.45 -5.32
C THR A 123 1.03 5.01 -5.27
N VAL A 124 1.18 6.34 -5.25
CA VAL A 124 2.50 7.00 -5.14
C VAL A 124 3.12 6.72 -3.77
N MET A 125 2.35 6.90 -2.70
CA MET A 125 2.78 6.65 -1.33
C MET A 125 3.16 5.18 -1.11
N LEU A 126 2.40 4.23 -1.66
CA LEU A 126 2.72 2.81 -1.60
C LEU A 126 4.02 2.49 -2.34
N TRP A 127 4.19 3.03 -3.54
CA TRP A 127 5.44 2.85 -4.30
C TRP A 127 6.67 3.33 -3.51
N GLU A 128 6.59 4.55 -2.94
CA GLU A 128 7.67 5.12 -2.14
C GLU A 128 7.94 4.32 -0.87
N LEU A 129 6.89 3.82 -0.20
CA LEU A 129 7.02 2.99 0.99
C LEU A 129 7.66 1.63 0.65
N ASN A 130 7.21 0.97 -0.42
CA ASN A 130 7.78 -0.29 -0.91
C ASN A 130 9.27 -0.14 -1.25
N LYS A 131 9.60 0.92 -1.99
CA LYS A 131 10.99 1.24 -2.34
C LYS A 131 11.84 1.44 -1.09
N ALA A 132 11.35 2.17 -0.09
CA ALA A 132 12.07 2.41 1.16
C ALA A 132 12.21 1.15 2.02
N ALA A 133 11.22 0.25 1.96
CA ALA A 133 11.24 -1.06 2.63
C ALA A 133 12.09 -2.12 1.89
N GLY A 134 12.64 -1.80 0.72
CA GLY A 134 13.40 -2.75 -0.11
C GLY A 134 12.52 -3.82 -0.75
N LEU A 135 11.21 -3.59 -0.85
CA LEU A 135 10.28 -4.52 -1.48
C LEU A 135 10.41 -4.45 -3.00
N PRO A 136 10.45 -5.60 -3.70
CA PRO A 136 10.62 -5.63 -5.13
C PRO A 136 9.37 -5.12 -5.88
N ASP A 137 9.60 -4.46 -7.02
CA ASP A 137 8.59 -4.15 -8.05
C ASP A 137 9.05 -4.79 -9.36
N PRO A 138 8.95 -6.13 -9.49
CA PRO A 138 9.70 -6.90 -10.48
C PRO A 138 9.36 -6.52 -11.93
N ASP A 139 8.10 -6.21 -12.19
CA ASP A 139 7.57 -5.78 -13.49
C ASP A 139 7.41 -4.24 -13.60
N GLY A 140 7.84 -3.48 -12.58
CA GLY A 140 7.89 -2.02 -12.60
C GLY A 140 6.52 -1.34 -12.69
N LYS A 141 5.44 -2.10 -12.51
CA LYS A 141 4.06 -1.64 -12.72
C LYS A 141 3.66 -0.61 -11.69
N LEU A 142 4.03 -0.83 -10.43
CA LEU A 142 3.70 0.09 -9.34
C LEU A 142 4.44 1.42 -9.53
N ARG A 143 5.72 1.38 -9.91
CA ARG A 143 6.48 2.59 -10.29
C ARG A 143 5.84 3.33 -11.46
N ALA A 144 5.42 2.62 -12.50
CA ALA A 144 4.78 3.24 -13.67
C ALA A 144 3.44 3.90 -13.31
N ALA A 145 2.61 3.23 -12.51
CA ALA A 145 1.34 3.77 -12.03
C ALA A 145 1.55 5.01 -11.15
N ALA A 146 2.52 4.97 -10.23
CA ALA A 146 2.90 6.14 -9.42
C ALA A 146 3.33 7.34 -10.30
N ALA A 147 4.14 7.10 -11.34
CA ALA A 147 4.57 8.15 -12.26
C ALA A 147 3.40 8.76 -13.06
N ALA A 148 2.41 7.96 -13.44
CA ALA A 148 1.21 8.43 -14.13
C ALA A 148 0.32 9.31 -13.23
N VAL A 149 0.21 8.98 -11.94
CA VAL A 149 -0.49 9.80 -10.95
C VAL A 149 0.21 11.15 -10.72
N ALA A 150 1.55 11.16 -10.73
CA ALA A 150 2.35 12.38 -10.56
C ALA A 150 2.30 13.31 -11.79
N ASN A 151 2.07 12.76 -13.00
CA ASN A 151 2.01 13.51 -14.26
C ASN A 151 0.71 13.23 -15.03
N PRO A 152 -0.44 13.79 -14.60
CA PRO A 152 -1.75 13.47 -15.19
C PRO A 152 -1.91 13.90 -16.66
N VAL A 153 -1.07 14.82 -17.16
CA VAL A 153 -1.16 15.37 -18.53
C VAL A 153 -0.83 14.35 -19.63
N THR A 154 0.00 13.34 -19.35
CA THR A 154 0.39 12.33 -20.36
C THR A 154 -0.61 11.17 -20.48
N ALA A 155 -1.41 10.89 -19.45
CA ALA A 155 -2.38 9.80 -19.46
C ALA A 155 -3.59 10.07 -20.38
N SER A 156 -3.99 11.33 -20.53
CA SER A 156 -5.18 11.69 -21.33
C SER A 156 -4.95 11.62 -22.85
N ALA A 157 -3.69 11.67 -23.32
CA ALA A 157 -3.37 11.67 -24.75
C ALA A 157 -3.43 10.26 -25.39
N ALA A 158 -3.42 9.19 -24.58
CA ALA A 158 -3.46 7.81 -25.07
C ALA A 158 -4.90 7.28 -25.37
N SER A 159 -5.94 8.01 -24.95
CA SER A 159 -7.35 7.59 -25.11
C SER A 159 -8.00 8.10 -26.41
N THR A 160 -7.40 9.05 -27.13
CA THR A 160 -8.03 9.74 -28.27
C THR A 160 -7.60 9.22 -29.64
N GLY A 161 -7.02 8.02 -29.73
CA GLY A 161 -6.52 7.48 -30.98
C GLY A 161 -7.10 6.11 -31.35
N ARG A 162 -8.32 6.07 -31.89
CA ARG A 162 -8.68 5.01 -32.85
C ARG A 162 -9.70 5.54 -33.88
N PRO A 163 -9.40 5.48 -35.18
CA PRO A 163 -10.38 5.71 -36.24
C PRO A 163 -11.39 4.56 -36.34
#